data_AF-A0A965UMI5-F1
#
_entry.id   AF-A0A965UMI5-F1
#
_cell.length_a   1.000
_cell.length_b   1.000
_cell.length_c   1.000
_cell.angle_alpha   90.00
_cell.angle_beta   90.00
_cell.angle_gamma   90.00
#
_symmetry.space_group_name_H-M   'P 1'
#
loop_
_entity.id
_entity.type
_entity.pdbx_description
1 polymer ?
#
loop_
_entity_poly.entity_id
_entity_poly.type
_entity_poly.pdbx_seq_one_letter_code
_entity_poly.pdbx_strand_id
1 'polypeptide(L)'
;MSKKPEWAEALDRLLSHRMEAVPPGWKTAREIGEQLGVCYEMAKIKAKKLVEAGLAERRDFKVQWGKGIRATPHYRLVSSVARRRVAP
;
A
#
# COMPACT_ATOMS: atom_id res chain seq x y z
N MET A 1 -15.35 -22.58 22.69
CA MET A 1 -14.57 -21.49 22.05
C MET A 1 -13.35 -21.23 22.92
N SER A 2 -12.13 -21.54 22.45
CA SER A 2 -10.91 -21.36 23.25
C SER A 2 -10.66 -19.87 23.49
N LYS A 3 -10.44 -19.49 24.75
CA LYS A 3 -10.04 -18.13 25.13
C LYS A 3 -8.74 -17.78 24.41
N LYS A 4 -8.70 -16.58 23.80
CA LYS A 4 -7.47 -16.06 23.19
C LYS A 4 -6.45 -15.84 24.32
N PRO A 5 -5.17 -16.22 24.14
CA PRO A 5 -4.16 -16.00 25.18
C PRO A 5 -4.05 -14.52 25.53
N GLU A 6 -3.85 -14.19 26.80
CA GLU A 6 -3.81 -12.79 27.31
C GLU A 6 -2.80 -11.92 26.55
N TRP A 7 -1.64 -12.50 26.20
CA TRP A 7 -0.60 -11.85 25.38
C TRP A 7 -1.07 -11.52 23.95
N ALA A 8 -1.92 -12.36 23.36
CA ALA A 8 -2.45 -12.11 22.03
C ALA A 8 -3.48 -10.97 22.04
N GLU A 9 -4.33 -10.88 23.07
CA GLU A 9 -5.22 -9.72 23.24
C GLU A 9 -4.47 -8.41 23.49
N ALA A 10 -3.43 -8.43 24.33
CA ALA A 10 -2.60 -7.26 24.57
C ALA A 10 -1.91 -6.76 23.29
N LEU A 11 -1.39 -7.69 22.48
CA LEU A 11 -0.79 -7.37 21.18
C LEU A 11 -1.82 -6.80 20.20
N ASP A 12 -3.00 -7.41 20.09
CA ASP A 12 -4.06 -6.92 19.20
C ASP A 12 -4.51 -5.50 19.56
N ARG A 13 -4.64 -5.19 20.85
CA ARG A 13 -4.96 -3.83 21.31
C ARG A 13 -3.88 -2.84 20.91
N LEU A 14 -2.60 -3.17 21.12
CA LEU A 14 -1.48 -2.30 20.74
C LEU A 14 -1.45 -2.02 19.22
N LEU A 15 -1.72 -3.05 18.41
CA LEU A 15 -1.69 -2.95 16.96
C LEU A 15 -2.89 -2.18 16.40
N SER A 16 -4.09 -2.42 16.93
CA SER A 16 -5.31 -1.77 16.45
C SER A 16 -5.22 -0.23 16.46
N HIS A 17 -4.50 0.36 17.42
CA HIS A 17 -4.32 1.82 17.50
C HIS A 17 -3.26 2.39 16.53
N ARG A 18 -2.45 1.54 15.90
CA ARG A 18 -1.28 1.97 15.12
C ARG A 18 -1.43 1.78 13.61
N MET A 19 -2.53 1.17 13.18
CA MET A 19 -2.83 0.95 11.76
C MET A 19 -3.44 2.21 11.13
N GLU A 20 -2.89 2.62 10.01
CA GLU A 20 -3.46 3.68 9.17
C GLU A 20 -4.39 3.08 8.12
N ALA A 21 -5.56 3.70 7.93
CA ALA A 21 -6.40 3.41 6.79
C ALA A 21 -5.75 3.94 5.51
N VAL A 22 -5.60 3.08 4.50
CA VAL A 22 -5.06 3.46 3.19
C VAL A 22 -6.19 4.06 2.35
N PRO A 23 -6.09 5.32 1.87
CA PRO A 23 -7.14 5.92 1.08
C PRO A 23 -7.32 5.21 -0.28
N PRO A 24 -8.51 5.32 -0.91
CA PRO A 24 -8.73 4.78 -2.25
C PRO A 24 -7.73 5.33 -3.28
N GLY A 25 -7.36 4.48 -4.24
CA GLY A 25 -6.45 4.83 -5.33
C GLY A 25 -4.96 4.67 -5.02
N TRP A 26 -4.58 4.48 -3.76
CA TRP A 26 -3.23 4.09 -3.36
C TRP A 26 -3.02 2.58 -3.59
N LYS A 27 -1.85 2.21 -4.08
CA LYS A 27 -1.47 0.83 -4.42
C LYS A 27 -0.06 0.51 -3.93
N THR A 28 0.12 -0.69 -3.43
CA THR A 28 1.44 -1.28 -3.18
C THR A 28 2.17 -1.57 -4.49
N ALA A 29 3.49 -1.74 -4.43
CA ALA A 29 4.26 -2.17 -5.60
C ALA A 29 3.82 -3.56 -6.12
N ARG A 30 3.27 -4.42 -5.26
CA ARG A 30 2.72 -5.71 -5.68
C ARG A 30 1.51 -5.53 -6.60
N GLU A 31 0.52 -4.76 -6.17
CA GLU A 31 -0.68 -4.47 -6.97
C GLU A 31 -0.33 -3.74 -8.28
N ILE A 32 0.67 -2.86 -8.25
CA ILE A 32 1.18 -2.21 -9.47
C ILE A 32 1.82 -3.24 -10.41
N GLY A 33 2.61 -4.17 -9.88
CA GLY A 33 3.22 -5.25 -10.66
C GLY A 33 2.18 -6.13 -11.34
N GLU A 34 1.15 -6.53 -10.60
CA GLU A 34 0.00 -7.28 -11.13
C GLU A 34 -0.69 -6.52 -12.27
N GLN A 35 -0.90 -5.21 -12.14
CA GLN A 35 -1.51 -4.39 -13.19
C GLN A 35 -0.62 -4.16 -14.42
N LEU A 36 0.70 -4.15 -14.24
CA LEU A 36 1.66 -3.92 -15.31
C LEU A 36 2.19 -5.22 -15.95
N GLY A 37 1.86 -6.38 -15.39
CA GLY A 37 2.40 -7.67 -15.83
C GLY A 37 3.91 -7.83 -15.56
N VAL A 38 4.40 -7.27 -14.45
CA VAL A 38 5.84 -7.33 -14.09
C VAL A 38 6.05 -7.82 -12.67
N CYS A 39 7.22 -8.38 -12.40
CA CYS A 39 7.58 -8.81 -11.04
C CYS A 39 7.68 -7.62 -10.07
N TYR A 40 7.65 -7.94 -8.78
CA TYR A 40 7.63 -6.96 -7.69
C TYR A 40 8.82 -5.98 -7.72
N GLU A 41 10.03 -6.48 -8.02
CA GLU A 41 11.25 -5.67 -8.12
C GLU A 41 11.12 -4.63 -9.24
N MET A 42 10.63 -5.07 -10.41
CA MET A 42 10.41 -4.19 -11.55
C MET A 42 9.29 -3.19 -11.29
N ALA A 43 8.24 -3.60 -10.57
CA ALA A 43 7.18 -2.70 -10.16
C ALA A 43 7.69 -1.60 -9.22
N LYS A 44 8.57 -1.92 -8.26
CA LYS A 44 9.22 -0.91 -7.41
C LYS A 44 10.05 0.09 -8.21
N ILE A 45 10.85 -0.40 -9.16
CA ILE A 45 11.68 0.46 -10.02
C ILE A 45 10.80 1.39 -10.85
N LYS A 46 9.74 0.87 -11.48
CA LYS A 46 8.82 1.65 -12.31
C LYS A 46 8.02 2.65 -11.47
N ALA A 47 7.50 2.26 -10.32
CA ALA A 47 6.78 3.14 -9.41
C ALA A 47 7.67 4.30 -8.93
N LYS A 48 8.94 4.02 -8.59
CA LYS A 48 9.92 5.05 -8.26
C LYS A 48 10.11 6.04 -9.41
N LYS A 49 10.31 5.55 -10.63
CA LYS A 49 10.45 6.42 -11.83
C LYS A 49 9.21 7.28 -12.07
N LEU A 50 8.01 6.75 -11.85
CA LEU A 50 6.77 7.51 -11.97
C LEU A 50 6.68 8.63 -10.93
N VAL A 51 7.15 8.39 -9.70
CA VAL A 51 7.22 9.42 -8.65
C VAL A 51 8.25 10.49 -9.00
N GLU A 52 9.44 10.08 -9.45
CA GLU A 52 10.50 11.01 -9.89
C GLU A 52 10.06 11.88 -11.07
N ALA A 53 9.21 11.34 -11.96
CA ALA A 53 8.62 12.08 -13.08
C ALA A 53 7.42 12.97 -12.68
N GLY A 54 7.03 13.00 -11.40
CA GLY A 54 5.86 13.76 -10.94
C GLY A 54 4.51 13.19 -11.39
N LEU A 55 4.47 11.96 -11.90
CA LEU A 55 3.26 11.28 -12.39
C LEU A 55 2.56 10.47 -11.30
N ALA A 56 3.24 10.21 -10.19
CA ALA A 56 2.71 9.52 -9.04
C ALA A 56 3.21 10.15 -7.74
N GLU A 57 2.45 9.96 -6.68
CA GLU A 57 2.82 10.25 -5.30
C GLU A 57 3.23 8.95 -4.60
N ARG A 58 4.14 9.05 -3.61
CA ARG A 58 4.45 7.96 -2.68
C ARG A 58 4.15 8.41 -1.26
N ARG A 59 3.53 7.52 -0.49
CA ARG A 59 3.39 7.65 0.96
C ARG A 59 3.53 6.27 1.59
N ASP A 60 4.23 6.22 2.71
CA ASP A 60 4.32 5.01 3.51
C ASP A 60 3.16 5.01 4.51
N PHE A 61 2.40 3.92 4.55
CA PHE A 61 1.28 3.73 5.48
C PHE A 61 1.63 2.61 6.45
N LYS A 62 1.33 2.80 7.73
CA LYS A 62 1.42 1.75 8.75
C LYS A 62 0.28 0.75 8.57
N VAL A 63 0.52 -0.30 7.80
CA VAL A 63 -0.48 -1.33 7.50
C VAL A 63 -0.16 -2.63 8.23
N GLN A 64 -1.17 -3.48 8.38
CA GLN A 64 -0.99 -4.82 8.93
C GLN A 64 -0.02 -5.62 8.06
N TRP A 65 0.95 -6.24 8.72
CA TRP A 65 1.91 -7.14 8.09
C TRP A 65 2.09 -8.36 8.98
N GLY A 66 1.43 -9.46 8.61
CA GLY A 66 1.33 -10.66 9.45
C GLY A 66 0.65 -10.34 10.79
N LYS A 67 1.36 -10.63 11.89
CA LYS A 67 0.94 -10.33 13.27
C LYS A 67 1.47 -8.97 13.78
N GLY A 68 1.99 -8.12 12.90
CA GLY A 68 2.56 -6.81 13.27
C GLY A 68 2.08 -5.69 12.34
N ILE A 69 2.69 -4.52 12.51
CA ILE A 69 2.46 -3.34 11.67
C ILE A 69 3.77 -2.91 11.06
N ARG A 70 3.76 -2.67 9.76
CA ARG A 70 4.92 -2.20 9.02
C ARG A 70 4.55 -0.98 8.21
N ALA A 71 5.46 0.00 8.18
CA ALA A 71 5.39 1.07 7.20
C ALA A 71 5.62 0.47 5.80
N THR A 72 4.57 0.45 4.99
CA THR A 72 4.59 -0.10 3.63
C THR A 72 4.40 1.01 2.62
N PRO A 73 5.28 1.13 1.61
CA PRO A 73 5.15 2.14 0.57
C PRO A 73 3.93 1.86 -0.30
N HIS A 74 3.08 2.87 -0.44
CA HIS A 74 2.00 2.89 -1.41
C HIS A 74 2.21 4.07 -2.38
N TYR A 75 1.64 3.92 -3.56
CA TYR A 75 1.75 4.88 -4.65
C TYR A 75 0.37 5.21 -5.22
N ARG A 76 0.18 6.44 -5.64
CA ARG A 76 -1.06 6.91 -6.27
C ARG A 76 -0.73 7.75 -7.49
N LEU A 77 -1.44 7.54 -8.60
CA LEU A 77 -1.28 8.40 -9.78
C LEU A 77 -1.80 9.81 -9.49
N VAL A 78 -1.08 10.82 -9.97
CA VAL A 78 -1.56 12.20 -9.94
C VAL A 78 -2.72 12.34 -10.92
N SER A 79 -3.78 13.05 -10.53
CA SER A 79 -5.11 13.04 -11.17
C SER A 79 -5.13 13.36 -12.68
N SER A 80 -4.11 14.03 -13.21
CA SER A 80 -3.98 14.33 -14.64
C SER A 80 -3.83 13.07 -15.50
N VAL A 81 -3.32 11.97 -14.95
CA VAL A 81 -3.11 10.69 -15.67
C VAL A 81 -4.35 9.80 -15.61
N ALA A 82 -5.09 9.80 -14.50
CA ALA A 82 -6.28 8.96 -14.31
C ALA A 82 -7.43 9.31 -15.27
N ARG A 83 -7.53 10.59 -15.69
CA ARG A 83 -8.60 11.07 -16.58
C ARG A 83 -8.42 10.69 -18.06
N ARG A 84 -7.22 10.27 -18.49
CA ARG A 84 -6.96 9.97 -19.93
C ARG A 84 -7.45 8.61 -20.42
N ARG A 85 -7.97 7.72 -19.55
CA ARG A 85 -8.50 6.41 -19.95
C ARG A 85 -10.01 6.36 -20.15
N VAL A 86 -10.70 7.50 -20.04
CA VAL A 86 -12.14 7.61 -20.32
C VAL A 86 -12.35 8.63 -21.43
N ALA A 87 -11.92 8.29 -22.64
CA ALA A 87 -12.38 8.94 -23.86
C ALA A 87 -12.62 7.81 -24.88
N PRO A 88 -13.86 7.58 -25.33
CA PRO A 88 -14.17 6.64 -26.40
C PRO A 88 -13.61 7.09 -27.74
#